data_AF-A0A958FY03-F1
#
_entry.id   AF-A0A958FY03-F1
#
_cell.length_a   1.000
_cell.length_b   1.000
_cell.length_c   1.000
_cell.angle_alpha   90.00
_cell.angle_beta   90.00
_cell.angle_gamma   90.00
#
_symmetry.space_group_name_H-M   'P 1'
#
loop_
_entity.id
_entity.type
_entity.pdbx_description
1 polymer ?
#
loop_
_entity_poly.entity_id
_entity_poly.type
_entity_poly.pdbx_seq_one_letter_code
_entity_poly.pdbx_strand_id
1 'polypeptide(L)'
;MIREIDINVFCGQLSPTAGRAIVREWDGRARRRRALKFLGGFWALAAISIVIPIAHFVLVPVFFLVGIISAFIIAFQSSQIFGGAAECPACGEIFKVAKNLNRWPVSDVCEHCSANLRLEQPL
;
A
#
# COMPACT_ATOMS: atom_id res chain seq x y z
N MET A 1 0.59 -0.29 -14.41
CA MET A 1 -0.71 -0.17 -15.11
C MET A 1 -1.76 0.18 -14.07
N ILE A 2 -2.64 1.15 -14.33
CA ILE A 2 -3.78 1.42 -13.45
C ILE A 2 -4.95 0.64 -14.03
N ARG A 3 -5.61 -0.16 -13.20
CA ARG A 3 -6.77 -0.98 -13.56
C ARG A 3 -7.90 -0.66 -12.60
N GLU A 4 -9.07 -0.35 -13.13
CA GLU A 4 -10.30 -0.27 -12.35
C GLU A 4 -10.88 -1.67 -12.22
N ILE A 5 -11.33 -2.01 -11.01
CA ILE A 5 -12.00 -3.26 -10.69
C ILE A 5 -13.31 -2.95 -9.98
N ASP A 6 -14.36 -3.65 -10.34
CA ASP A 6 -15.61 -3.61 -9.57
C ASP A 6 -15.37 -4.31 -8.23
N ILE A 7 -16.00 -3.79 -7.17
CA ILE A 7 -15.87 -4.28 -5.80
C ILE A 7 -17.25 -4.29 -5.15
N ASN A 8 -17.48 -5.23 -4.25
CA ASN A 8 -18.68 -5.26 -3.43
C ASN A 8 -18.35 -4.72 -2.04
N VAL A 9 -19.17 -3.79 -1.56
CA VAL A 9 -19.04 -3.18 -0.24
C VAL A 9 -20.06 -3.78 0.70
N PHE A 10 -19.57 -4.43 1.75
CA PHE A 10 -20.37 -5.04 2.80
C PHE A 10 -20.31 -4.19 4.06
N CYS A 11 -21.45 -4.00 4.72
CA CYS A 11 -21.54 -3.39 6.04
C CYS A 11 -22.35 -4.30 6.96
N GLY A 12 -21.67 -5.11 7.77
CA GLY A 12 -22.35 -6.06 8.66
C GLY A 12 -23.28 -7.02 7.90
N GLN A 13 -24.59 -6.88 8.11
CA GLN A 13 -25.64 -7.73 7.50
C GLN A 13 -26.46 -7.00 6.41
N LEU A 14 -26.10 -5.77 6.03
CA LEU A 14 -26.79 -5.03 4.98
C LEU A 14 -26.51 -5.63 3.58
N SER A 15 -27.41 -5.37 2.63
CA SER A 15 -27.25 -5.76 1.23
C SER A 15 -25.96 -5.15 0.65
N PRO A 16 -25.12 -5.93 -0.05
CA PRO A 16 -23.90 -5.42 -0.63
C PRO A 16 -24.21 -4.39 -1.73
N THR A 17 -23.44 -3.32 -1.75
CA THR A 17 -23.51 -2.30 -2.80
C THR A 17 -22.30 -2.41 -3.71
N ALA A 18 -22.49 -2.27 -5.02
CA ALA A 18 -21.41 -2.26 -5.99
C ALA A 18 -20.63 -0.93 -5.92
N GLY A 19 -19.33 -1.02 -6.03
CA GLY A 19 -18.41 0.12 -6.10
C GLY A 19 -17.26 -0.17 -7.06
N ARG A 20 -16.39 0.83 -7.26
CA ARG A 20 -15.21 0.70 -8.10
C ARG A 20 -13.95 1.02 -7.32
N ALA A 21 -12.99 0.10 -7.33
CA ALA A 21 -11.65 0.33 -6.81
C ALA A 21 -10.64 0.50 -7.94
N ILE A 22 -9.76 1.49 -7.80
CA ILE A 22 -8.65 1.77 -8.68
C ILE A 22 -7.43 1.06 -8.12
N VAL A 23 -7.04 -0.05 -8.74
CA VAL A 23 -5.81 -0.78 -8.40
C VAL A 23 -4.68 -0.32 -9.31
N ARG A 24 -3.56 0.09 -8.72
CA ARG A 24 -2.33 0.33 -9.47
C ARG A 24 -1.44 -0.90 -9.35
N GLU A 25 -1.24 -1.57 -10.47
CA GLU A 25 -0.22 -2.59 -10.63
C GLU A 25 1.10 -1.93 -11.02
N TRP A 26 2.19 -2.37 -10.39
CA TRP A 26 3.53 -1.95 -10.80
C TRP A 26 4.21 -3.05 -11.58
N ASP A 27 4.66 -2.66 -12.76
CA ASP A 27 5.52 -3.50 -13.59
C ASP A 27 6.85 -3.83 -12.87
N GLY A 28 7.45 -4.97 -13.20
CA GLY A 28 8.67 -5.48 -12.57
C GLY A 28 9.82 -4.46 -12.61
N ARG A 29 9.96 -3.71 -13.72
CA ARG A 29 10.93 -2.61 -13.83
C ARG A 29 10.64 -1.47 -12.86
N ALA A 30 9.37 -1.07 -12.70
CA ALA A 30 8.96 0.00 -11.79
C ALA A 30 9.16 -0.40 -10.31
N ARG A 31 8.94 -1.67 -9.97
CA ARG A 31 9.22 -2.24 -8.63
C ARG A 31 10.72 -2.18 -8.32
N ARG A 32 11.56 -2.67 -9.23
CA ARG A 32 13.02 -2.63 -9.10
C ARG A 32 13.57 -1.21 -8.97
N ARG A 33 13.06 -0.26 -9.77
CA ARG A 33 13.50 1.14 -9.71
C ARG A 33 13.17 1.79 -8.38
N ARG A 34 12.01 1.48 -7.78
CA ARG A 34 11.66 1.98 -6.42
C ARG A 34 12.55 1.33 -5.36
N ALA A 35 12.72 0.01 -5.40
CA ALA A 35 13.61 -0.70 -4.49
C ALA A 35 15.05 -0.17 -4.53
N LEU A 36 15.60 0.05 -5.73
CA LEU A 36 16.93 0.63 -5.93
C LEU A 36 17.08 2.06 -5.40
N LYS A 37 16.03 2.89 -5.51
CA LYS A 37 16.05 4.25 -4.94
C LYS A 37 16.17 4.22 -3.41
N PHE A 38 15.39 3.36 -2.76
CA PHE A 38 15.45 3.19 -1.31
C PHE A 38 16.80 2.58 -0.89
N LEU A 39 17.26 1.54 -1.59
CA LEU A 39 18.56 0.91 -1.35
C LEU A 39 19.70 1.94 -1.47
N GLY A 40 19.73 2.70 -2.57
CA GLY A 40 20.74 3.73 -2.80
C GLY A 40 20.71 4.84 -1.75
N GLY A 41 19.53 5.24 -1.27
CA GLY A 41 19.40 6.20 -0.18
C GLY A 41 19.99 5.70 1.14
N PHE A 42 19.64 4.48 1.56
CA PHE A 42 20.19 3.88 2.76
C PHE A 42 21.70 3.60 2.66
N TRP A 43 22.17 3.18 1.48
CA TRP A 43 23.59 2.95 1.26
C TRP A 43 24.40 4.26 1.20
N ALA A 44 23.83 5.35 0.70
CA ALA A 44 24.45 6.68 0.79
C ALA A 44 24.58 7.13 2.25
N LEU A 45 23.55 6.93 3.06
CA LEU A 45 23.61 7.17 4.51
C LEU A 45 24.67 6.29 5.22
N ALA A 46 24.79 5.03 4.80
CA ALA A 46 25.84 4.13 5.29
C ALA A 46 27.25 4.60 4.88
N ALA A 47 27.43 5.15 3.68
CA ALA A 47 28.72 5.68 3.27
C ALA A 47 29.12 6.92 4.08
N ILE A 48 28.16 7.80 4.38
CA ILE A 48 28.38 9.00 5.20
C ILE A 48 28.75 8.61 6.65
N SER A 49 28.15 7.55 7.19
CA SER A 49 28.40 7.13 8.57
C SER A 49 29.81 6.57 8.81
N ILE A 50 30.58 6.26 7.75
CA ILE A 50 32.00 5.85 7.84
C ILE A 50 32.87 6.95 8.46
N VAL A 51 32.50 8.23 8.28
CA VAL A 51 33.25 9.38 8.81
C VAL A 51 33.19 9.46 10.34
N ILE A 52 32.30 8.69 10.99
CA ILE A 52 32.12 8.69 12.44
C ILE A 52 32.68 7.36 13.01
N PRO A 53 33.92 7.34 13.55
CA PRO A 53 34.63 6.10 13.90
C PRO A 53 33.93 5.24 14.95
N ILE A 54 33.16 5.84 15.86
CA ILE A 54 32.41 5.07 16.87
C ILE A 54 31.09 4.56 16.28
N ALA A 55 30.40 5.41 15.50
CA ALA A 55 29.06 5.11 15.04
C ALA A 55 29.03 4.21 13.79
N HIS A 56 30.11 4.16 12.99
CA HIS A 56 30.14 3.35 11.77
C HIS A 56 29.93 1.85 12.04
N PHE A 57 30.45 1.31 13.15
CA PHE A 57 30.30 -0.10 13.53
C PHE A 57 28.84 -0.52 13.72
N VAL A 58 27.94 0.42 14.00
CA VAL A 58 26.50 0.18 14.17
C VAL A 58 25.72 0.71 12.96
N LEU A 59 25.97 1.94 12.54
CA LEU A 59 25.20 2.60 11.47
C LEU A 59 25.39 1.90 10.13
N VAL A 60 26.60 1.48 9.77
CA VAL A 60 26.86 0.81 8.49
C VAL A 60 26.10 -0.52 8.38
N PRO A 61 26.23 -1.49 9.32
CA PRO A 61 25.48 -2.75 9.22
C PRO A 61 23.97 -2.53 9.33
N VAL A 62 23.50 -1.60 10.17
CA VAL A 62 22.06 -1.28 10.29
C VAL A 62 21.51 -0.72 8.98
N PHE A 63 22.12 0.33 8.42
CA PHE A 63 21.65 0.91 7.16
C PHE A 63 21.78 -0.06 5.98
N PHE A 64 22.81 -0.91 5.98
CA PHE A 64 22.97 -1.94 4.95
C PHE A 64 21.84 -2.98 5.02
N LEU A 65 21.55 -3.52 6.20
CA LEU A 65 20.46 -4.47 6.41
C LEU A 65 19.09 -3.86 6.13
N VAL A 66 18.81 -2.67 6.68
CA VAL A 66 17.54 -1.96 6.45
C VAL A 66 17.34 -1.65 4.97
N GLY A 67 18.40 -1.25 4.25
CA GLY A 67 18.36 -1.04 2.81
C GLY A 67 17.95 -2.31 2.05
N ILE A 68 18.56 -3.45 2.37
CA ILE A 68 18.23 -4.74 1.72
C ILE A 68 16.79 -5.14 2.04
N ILE A 69 16.39 -5.12 3.31
CA ILE A 69 15.05 -5.52 3.75
C ILE A 69 13.98 -4.65 3.10
N SER A 70 14.15 -3.33 3.13
CA SER A 70 13.20 -2.39 2.49
C SER A 70 13.13 -2.59 0.98
N ALA A 71 14.26 -2.83 0.31
CA ALA A 71 14.28 -3.15 -1.11
C ALA A 71 13.51 -4.44 -1.42
N PHE A 72 13.65 -5.49 -0.61
CA PHE A 72 12.86 -6.72 -0.75
C PHE A 72 11.37 -6.46 -0.53
N ILE A 73 10.97 -5.78 0.54
CA ILE A 73 9.56 -5.47 0.82
C ILE A 73 8.92 -4.70 -0.35
N ILE A 74 9.59 -3.67 -0.85
CA ILE A 74 9.11 -2.87 -1.99
C ILE A 74 9.12 -3.70 -3.28
N ALA A 75 10.12 -4.56 -3.47
CA ALA A 75 10.18 -5.46 -4.60
C ALA A 75 9.03 -6.47 -4.56
N PHE A 76 8.54 -6.89 -3.39
CA PHE A 76 7.39 -7.81 -3.24
C PHE A 76 6.02 -7.13 -3.37
N GLN A 77 5.91 -5.80 -3.27
CA GLN A 77 4.67 -5.07 -3.51
C GLN A 77 4.36 -4.96 -5.02
N SER A 78 3.57 -5.91 -5.53
CA SER A 78 3.13 -5.99 -6.93
C SER A 78 2.01 -5.00 -7.27
N SER A 79 1.15 -4.70 -6.31
CA SER A 79 -0.09 -3.95 -6.52
C SER A 79 -0.57 -3.26 -5.23
N GLN A 80 -1.23 -2.11 -5.38
CA GLN A 80 -1.81 -1.33 -4.28
C GLN A 80 -3.10 -0.72 -4.77
N ILE A 81 -4.06 -0.62 -3.88
CA ILE A 81 -5.30 0.11 -4.09
C ILE A 81 -4.95 1.59 -3.99
N PHE A 82 -5.08 2.29 -5.12
CA PHE A 82 -4.73 3.70 -5.24
C PHE A 82 -5.89 4.61 -4.80
N GLY A 83 -7.09 4.05 -4.76
CA GLY A 83 -8.32 4.66 -4.30
C GLY A 83 -9.51 3.95 -4.93
N GLY A 84 -10.68 4.56 -4.86
CA GLY A 84 -11.91 4.04 -5.44
C GLY A 84 -13.08 4.93 -5.06
N ALA A 85 -14.23 4.71 -5.68
CA ALA A 85 -15.47 5.33 -5.28
C ALA A 85 -16.51 4.22 -5.13
N ALA A 86 -17.15 4.18 -3.97
CA ALA A 86 -18.21 3.23 -3.70
C ALA A 86 -19.30 3.90 -2.88
N GLU A 87 -20.52 3.41 -3.03
CA GLU A 87 -21.65 3.84 -2.22
C GLU A 87 -21.66 3.05 -0.91
N CYS A 88 -21.88 3.75 0.20
CA CYS A 88 -22.00 3.11 1.51
C CYS A 88 -23.39 2.47 1.65
N PRO A 89 -23.50 1.16 1.93
CA PRO A 89 -24.81 0.51 2.11
C PRO A 89 -25.55 0.99 3.38
N ALA A 90 -24.85 1.61 4.34
CA ALA A 90 -25.47 2.12 5.56
C ALA A 90 -26.07 3.52 5.44
N CYS A 91 -25.43 4.44 4.70
CA CYS A 91 -25.89 5.83 4.57
C CYS A 91 -26.24 6.27 3.13
N GLY A 92 -25.93 5.45 2.12
CA GLY A 92 -26.16 5.77 0.70
C GLY A 92 -25.19 6.80 0.10
N GLU A 93 -24.24 7.33 0.89
CA GLU A 93 -23.31 8.36 0.43
C GLU A 93 -22.12 7.75 -0.33
N ILE A 94 -21.62 8.48 -1.34
CA ILE A 94 -20.43 8.07 -2.10
C ILE A 94 -19.19 8.40 -1.27
N PHE A 95 -18.47 7.37 -0.84
CA PHE A 95 -17.19 7.52 -0.13
C PHE A 95 -16.01 7.13 -1.02
N LYS A 96 -14.85 7.71 -0.71
CA LYS A 96 -13.60 7.40 -1.40
C LYS A 96 -12.91 6.25 -0.69
N VAL A 97 -12.62 5.18 -1.42
CA VAL A 97 -11.86 4.04 -0.89
C VAL A 97 -10.44 4.50 -0.57
N ALA A 98 -9.99 4.22 0.65
CA ALA A 98 -8.66 4.59 1.12
C ALA A 98 -7.55 3.82 0.39
N LYS A 99 -6.36 4.43 0.34
CA LYS A 99 -5.18 3.77 -0.21
C LYS A 99 -4.76 2.63 0.69
N ASN A 100 -4.87 1.39 0.20
CA ASN A 100 -4.47 0.20 0.96
C ASN A 100 -3.62 -0.76 0.11
N LEU A 101 -2.88 -1.64 0.78
CA LEU A 101 -2.22 -2.77 0.12
C LEU A 101 -3.28 -3.60 -0.63
N ASN A 102 -2.93 -4.15 -1.79
CA ASN A 102 -3.84 -5.02 -2.55
C ASN A 102 -3.93 -6.41 -1.89
N ARG A 103 -4.42 -6.45 -0.65
CA ARG A 103 -4.65 -7.64 0.15
C ARG A 103 -6.12 -7.66 0.52
N TRP A 104 -6.90 -8.42 -0.23
CA TRP A 104 -8.32 -8.66 0.04
C TRP A 104 -8.48 -9.69 1.16
N PRO A 105 -9.53 -9.59 2.00
CA PRO A 105 -10.51 -8.50 2.07
C PRO A 105 -9.93 -7.23 2.70
N VAL A 106 -10.40 -6.07 2.24
CA VAL A 106 -9.93 -4.76 2.73
C VAL A 106 -11.00 -4.14 3.63
N SER A 107 -10.63 -3.78 4.85
CA SER A 107 -11.49 -3.02 5.75
C SER A 107 -11.26 -1.52 5.55
N ASP A 108 -12.33 -0.77 5.35
CA ASP A 108 -12.32 0.69 5.29
C ASP A 108 -13.42 1.26 6.19
N VAL A 109 -13.36 2.55 6.49
CA VAL A 109 -14.36 3.22 7.34
C VAL A 109 -15.01 4.35 6.55
N CYS A 110 -16.33 4.39 6.54
CA CYS A 110 -17.04 5.49 5.91
C CYS A 110 -16.79 6.80 6.68
N GLU A 111 -16.36 7.85 6.00
CA GLU A 111 -16.13 9.17 6.62
C GLU A 111 -17.44 9.83 7.12
N HIS A 112 -18.59 9.45 6.56
CA HIS A 112 -19.87 10.07 6.89
C HIS A 112 -20.60 9.40 8.06
N CYS A 113 -20.71 8.07 8.05
CA CYS A 113 -21.42 7.32 9.09
C CYS A 113 -20.49 6.58 10.06
N SER A 114 -19.17 6.62 9.83
CA SER A 114 -18.16 5.88 10.60
C SER A 114 -18.41 4.36 10.68
N ALA A 115 -19.22 3.82 9.78
CA ALA A 115 -19.46 2.38 9.69
C ALA A 115 -18.22 1.67 9.14
N ASN A 116 -17.95 0.47 9.67
CA ASN A 116 -16.87 -0.39 9.20
C ASN A 116 -17.33 -1.17 7.96
N LEU A 117 -16.69 -0.89 6.84
CA LEU A 117 -17.00 -1.44 5.53
C LEU A 117 -15.95 -2.49 5.16
N ARG A 118 -16.42 -3.65 4.70
CA ARG A 118 -15.57 -4.69 4.10
C ARG A 118 -15.72 -4.65 2.60
N LEU A 119 -14.60 -4.47 1.92
CA LEU A 119 -14.50 -4.44 0.48
C LEU A 119 -14.02 -5.83 0.04
N GLU A 120 -14.75 -6.44 -0.90
CA GLU A 120 -14.40 -7.73 -1.52
C GLU A 120 -14.44 -7.63 -3.05
N GLN A 121 -13.60 -8.40 -3.74
CA GLN A 121 -13.64 -8.50 -5.19
C GLN A 121 -14.75 -9.47 -5.62
N PRO A 122 -15.59 -9.13 -6.62
CA PRO A 122 -16.45 -10.10 -7.27
C PRO A 122 -15.56 -11.17 -7.93
N LEU A 123 -15.87 -12.44 -7.66
CA LEU A 123 -15.13 -13.60 -8.12
C LEU A 123 -15.12 -13.72 -9.66
#